data_AF-A0A7V9QY63-F1
#
_entry.id   AF-A0A7V9QY63-F1
#
_cell.length_a   1.000
_cell.length_b   1.000
_cell.length_c   1.000
_cell.angle_alpha   90.00
_cell.angle_beta   90.00
_cell.angle_gamma   90.00
#
_symmetry.space_group_name_H-M   'P 1'
#
loop_
_entity.id
_entity.type
_entity.pdbx_description
1 polymer ?
#
loop_
_entity_poly.entity_id
_entity_poly.type
_entity_poly.pdbx_seq_one_letter_code
_entity_poly.pdbx_strand_id
1 'polypeptide(L)' 'GHASTTGRFDDEQLFYLQSRGVSEDEARRLVVHGFFADIIRKIGIPEVERRLLADVEAELAKNVGTPAVISQ' A
#
# COMPACT_ATOMS: atom_id res chain seq x y z
N GLY A 1 -5.38 -8.52 24.13
CA GLY A 1 -6.44 -7.96 23.27
C GLY A 1 -6.31 -8.59 21.91
N HIS A 2 -7.38 -9.17 21.39
CA HIS A 2 -7.40 -9.89 20.11
C HIS A 2 -7.18 -8.92 18.94
N ALA A 3 -5.92 -8.70 18.56
CA ALA A 3 -5.58 -8.14 17.26
C ALA A 3 -5.85 -9.24 16.22
N SER A 4 -7.13 -9.40 15.88
CA SER A 4 -7.55 -10.14 14.70
C SER A 4 -6.89 -9.44 13.52
N THR A 5 -5.73 -9.97 13.09
CA THR A 5 -5.02 -9.60 11.87
C THR A 5 -5.84 -10.13 10.70
N THR A 6 -7.05 -9.60 10.57
CA THR A 6 -8.01 -9.88 9.52
C THR A 6 -8.44 -8.54 8.96
N GLY A 7 -7.67 -8.06 7.98
CA GLY A 7 -8.18 -7.30 6.83
C GLY A 7 -8.80 -5.93 7.06
N ARG A 8 -8.88 -5.39 8.27
CA ARG A 8 -9.13 -3.96 8.46
C ARG A 8 -7.79 -3.27 8.38
N PHE A 9 -7.42 -2.83 7.19
CA PHE A 9 -6.44 -1.75 7.04
C PHE A 9 -6.81 -0.68 8.05
N ASP A 10 -5.83 -0.16 8.78
CA ASP A 10 -6.08 0.71 9.91
C ASP A 10 -6.94 1.90 9.43
N ASP A 11 -8.24 1.85 9.72
CA ASP A 11 -9.24 2.77 9.15
C ASP A 11 -8.87 4.22 9.49
N GLU A 12 -8.13 4.41 10.58
CA GLU A 12 -7.56 5.68 11.00
C GLU A 12 -6.48 6.19 10.04
N GLN A 13 -5.59 5.32 9.54
CA GLN A 13 -4.60 5.70 8.51
C GLN A 13 -5.28 6.05 7.19
N LEU A 14 -6.28 5.27 6.78
CA LEU A 14 -7.04 5.55 5.56
C LEU A 14 -7.80 6.87 5.68
N PHE A 15 -8.48 7.09 6.80
CA PHE A 15 -9.19 8.32 7.11
C PHE A 15 -8.26 9.53 7.18
N TYR A 16 -7.05 9.38 7.76
CA TYR A 16 -6.05 10.44 7.81
C TYR A 16 -5.60 10.86 6.41
N LEU A 17 -5.29 9.90 5.54
CA LEU A 17 -4.90 10.18 4.15
C LEU A 17 -6.05 10.84 3.37
N GLN A 18 -7.27 10.32 3.51
CA GLN A 18 -8.45 10.91 2.87
C GLN A 18 -8.75 12.33 3.35
N SER A 19 -8.60 12.59 4.65
CA SER A 19 -8.75 13.94 5.24
C SER A 19 -7.71 14.94 4.71
N ARG A 20 -6.60 14.45 4.15
CA ARG A 20 -5.56 15.25 3.48
C ARG A 20 -5.80 15.41 1.97
N GLY A 21 -6.94 14.93 1.46
CA GLY A 21 -7.31 15.03 0.05
C GLY A 21 -6.82 13.88 -0.84
N VAL A 22 -6.28 12.81 -0.24
CA VAL A 22 -5.89 11.61 -0.98
C VAL A 22 -7.15 10.81 -1.32
N SER A 23 -7.31 10.34 -2.55
CA SER A 23 -8.45 9.49 -2.91
C SER A 23 -8.41 8.19 -2.11
N GLU A 24 -9.57 7.56 -1.90
CA GLU A 24 -9.64 6.29 -1.18
C GLU A 24 -8.74 5.20 -1.80
N ASP A 25 -8.72 5.11 -3.13
CA ASP A 25 -7.89 4.15 -3.86
C ASP A 25 -6.39 4.40 -3.67
N GLU A 26 -5.97 5.67 -3.72
CA GLU A 26 -4.58 6.04 -3.50
C GLU A 26 -4.17 5.83 -2.04
N ALA A 27 -5.05 6.18 -1.10
CA ALA A 27 -4.83 5.93 0.32
C ALA A 27 -4.66 4.43 0.60
N ARG A 28 -5.52 3.59 0.01
CA ARG A 28 -5.44 2.13 0.15
C ARG A 28 -4.14 1.59 -0.46
N ARG A 29 -3.75 2.08 -1.64
CA ARG A 29 -2.47 1.72 -2.30
C ARG A 29 -1.29 2.04 -1.40
N LEU A 30 -1.21 3.27 -0.88
CA LEU A 30 -0.11 3.72 -0.02
C LEU A 30 0.03 2.89 1.25
N VAL A 31 -1.08 2.59 1.91
CA VAL A 31 -1.10 1.77 3.13
C VAL A 31 -0.60 0.35 2.83
N VAL A 32 -1.11 -0.29 1.77
CA VAL A 32 -0.71 -1.67 1.41
C VAL A 32 0.75 -1.71 0.96
N HIS A 33 1.17 -0.76 0.13
CA HIS A 33 2.55 -0.67 -0.33
C HIS A 33 3.51 -0.47 0.85
N GLY A 34 3.21 0.45 1.78
CA GLY A 34 4.02 0.69 2.97
C GLY A 34 4.17 -0.57 3.85
N PHE A 35 3.07 -1.30 4.06
CA PHE A 35 3.07 -2.55 4.81
C PHE A 35 4.01 -3.60 4.20
N PHE A 36 3.90 -3.86 2.89
CA PHE A 36 4.76 -4.84 2.24
C PHE A 36 6.20 -4.37 2.13
N ALA A 37 6.45 -3.08 1.89
CA ALA A 37 7.80 -2.54 1.84
C ALA A 37 8.56 -2.75 3.16
N ASP A 38 7.91 -2.60 4.31
CA ASP A 38 8.51 -2.86 5.62
C ASP A 38 8.88 -4.33 5.84
N ILE A 39 8.08 -5.26 5.31
CA ILE A 39 8.33 -6.70 5.40
C ILE A 39 9.43 -7.10 4.41
N ILE A 40 9.35 -6.63 3.16
CA ILE A 40 10.28 -6.96 2.08
C ILE A 40 11.69 -6.48 2.43
N ARG A 41 11.84 -5.27 2.99
CA ARG A 41 13.14 -4.73 3.43
C ARG A 41 13.86 -5.57 4.49
N LYS A 42 13.18 -6.51 5.15
CA LYS A 42 13.81 -7.44 6.11
C LYS A 42 14.54 -8.60 5.42
N ILE A 43 14.34 -8.79 4.11
CA ILE A 43 14.96 -9.87 3.33
C ILE A 43 16.47 -9.61 3.18
N GLY A 44 16.89 -8.37 3.03
CA GLY A 44 18.30 -7.98 2.97
C GLY A 44 19.01 -8.35 1.66
N ILE A 45 18.26 -8.75 0.64
CA ILE A 45 18.78 -9.10 -0.69
C ILE A 45 18.17 -8.12 -1.70
N PRO A 46 18.93 -7.10 -2.15
CA PRO A 46 18.38 -6.00 -2.95
C PRO A 46 17.68 -6.43 -4.24
N GLU A 47 18.15 -7.50 -4.89
CA GLU A 47 17.52 -8.01 -6.11
C GLU A 47 16.16 -8.65 -5.85
N VAL A 48 16.05 -9.41 -4.77
CA VAL A 48 14.79 -10.04 -4.35
C VAL A 48 13.80 -8.96 -3.89
N GLU A 49 14.28 -7.97 -3.13
CA GLU A 49 13.45 -6.86 -2.66
C GLU A 49 12.84 -6.07 -3.82
N ARG A 50 13.67 -5.70 -4.82
CA ARG A 50 13.18 -5.00 -6.01
C ARG A 50 12.13 -5.80 -6.76
N ARG A 51 12.34 -7.10 -6.93
CA ARG A 51 11.39 -7.97 -7.62
C ARG A 51 10.05 -8.05 -6.87
N LEU A 52 10.08 -8.27 -5.56
CA LEU A 52 8.87 -8.37 -4.75
C LEU A 52 8.10 -7.04 -4.69
N LEU A 53 8.80 -5.91 -4.59
CA LEU A 53 8.15 -4.59 -4.65
C LEU A 53 7.47 -4.36 -6.00
N ALA A 54 8.11 -4.75 -7.11
CA ALA A 54 7.50 -4.66 -8.44
C ALA A 54 6.26 -5.56 -8.56
N ASP A 55 6.30 -6.76 -8.00
CA ASP A 55 5.16 -7.69 -8.00
C ASP A 55 3.99 -7.13 -7.17
N VAL A 56 4.26 -6.54 -6.01
CA VAL A 56 3.23 -5.85 -5.19
C VAL A 56 2.59 -4.71 -5.97
N GLU A 57 3.39 -3.87 -6.63
CA GLU A 57 2.90 -2.73 -7.39
C GLU A 57 2.03 -3.15 -8.58
N ALA A 58 2.41 -4.24 -9.25
CA ALA A 58 1.64 -4.85 -10.33
C ALA A 58 0.29 -5.39 -9.84
N GLU A 59 0.24 -5.99 -8.66
CA GLU A 59 -1.02 -6.46 -8.06
C GLU A 59 -1.91 -5.30 -7.59
N LEU A 60 -1.34 -4.23 -7.03
CA LEU A 60 -2.10 -3.04 -6.65
C LEU A 60 -2.73 -2.35 -7.86
N ALA A 61 -2.01 -2.26 -8.98
CA ALA A 61 -2.55 -1.71 -10.22
C ALA A 61 -3.76 -2.49 -10.76
N LYS A 62 -3.81 -3.82 -10.55
CA LYS A 62 -4.94 -4.67 -10.97
C LYS A 62 -6.14 -4.57 -10.04
N ASN A 63 -5.92 -4.44 -8.73
CA ASN A 63 -6.95 -4.63 -7.72
C ASN A 63 -7.45 -3.33 -7.05
N VAL A 64 -6.66 -2.27 -7.03
CA VAL A 64 -6.99 -0.99 -6.36
C VAL A 64 -7.15 0.16 -7.36
N GLY A 65 -6.65 0.02 -8.59
CA GLY A 65 -6.69 1.04 -9.63
C GLY A 65 -5.34 1.73 -9.85
N THR A 66 -5.22 2.44 -10.97
CA THR A 66 -4.01 3.23 -11.28
C THR A 66 -4.16 4.62 -10.66
N PRO A 67 -3.10 5.22 -10.08
CA PRO A 67 -3.18 6.59 -9.59
C PRO A 67 -3.75 7.49 -10.67
N ALA A 68 -4.81 8.23 -10.34
CA ALA A 68 -5.29 9.29 -11.21
C ALA A 68 -4.14 10.28 -11.36
N VAL A 69 -3.51 10.28 -12.54
CA VAL A 69 -2.57 11.33 -12.92
C VAL A 69 -3.31 12.65 -12.79
N ILE A 70 -3.00 13.39 -11.72
CA ILE A 70 -3.37 14.79 -11.57
C ILE A 70 -2.79 15.52 -12.77
N SER A 71 -3.64 15.67 -13.79
CA SER A 71 -3.37 16.47 -14.96
C SER A 71 -3.29 17.91 -14.46
N GLN A 72 -2.07 18.45 -14.41
CA GLN A 72 -1.85 19.89 -14.35
C GLN A 72 -2.01 20.48 -15.75
#